data_AF-A0A382HLN7-F1
#
_entry.id   AF-A0A382HLN7-F1
#
_cell.length_a   1.000
_cell.length_b   1.000
_cell.length_c   1.000
_cell.angle_alpha   90.00
_cell.angle_beta   90.00
_cell.angle_gamma   90.00
#
_symmetry.space_group_name_H-M   'P 1'
#
loop_
_entity.id
_entity.type
_entity.pdbx_description
1 polymer ?
#
loop_
_entity_poly.entity_id
_entity_poly.type
_entity_poly.pdbx_seq_one_letter_code
_entity_poly.pdbx_strand_id
1 'polypeptide(L)'
;MTSTDRDFFAKHGFLNLGQVLEGPELARFQTMFDRDLKTRSFFWHKYGYWQYANYEALISSPRFDDLIRHPSVYPHIEALMGDPLCFGELGLRLMRPYHGELHQDWHRDRPHWLEHPLRLDYVQLMVYLTDVGEGDHC
;
A
#
# COMPACT_ATOMS: atom_id res chain seq x y z
N MET A 1 -11.18 -14.14 -1.97
CA MET A 1 -10.06 -14.93 -1.41
C MET A 1 -10.34 -16.42 -1.61
N THR A 2 -9.47 -17.14 -2.30
CA THR A 2 -9.55 -18.61 -2.42
C THR A 2 -8.81 -19.30 -1.26
N SER A 3 -9.01 -20.61 -1.07
CA SER A 3 -8.19 -21.38 -0.12
C SER A 3 -6.71 -21.37 -0.52
N THR A 4 -6.43 -21.43 -1.82
CA THR A 4 -5.07 -21.35 -2.38
C THR A 4 -4.38 -20.04 -2.01
N ASP A 5 -5.08 -18.91 -2.15
CA ASP A 5 -4.52 -17.60 -1.79
C ASP A 5 -4.23 -17.50 -0.29
N ARG A 6 -5.12 -18.05 0.54
CA ARG A 6 -4.95 -18.07 1.99
C ARG A 6 -3.76 -18.94 2.41
N ASP A 7 -3.62 -20.12 1.84
CA ASP A 7 -2.50 -21.03 2.12
C ASP A 7 -1.18 -20.43 1.64
N PHE A 8 -1.20 -19.75 0.48
CA PHE A 8 -0.06 -18.98 -0.01
C PHE A 8 0.33 -17.89 0.99
N PHE A 9 -0.62 -17.05 1.41
CA PHE A 9 -0.37 -16.00 2.39
C PHE A 9 0.16 -16.57 3.72
N ALA A 10 -0.44 -17.64 4.24
CA ALA A 10 0.01 -18.27 5.48
C ALA A 10 1.46 -18.75 5.41
N LYS A 11 1.91 -19.20 4.24
CA LYS A 11 3.28 -19.67 4.02
C LYS A 11 4.27 -18.53 3.75
N HIS A 12 3.85 -17.50 3.03
CA HIS A 12 4.75 -16.49 2.47
C HIS A 12 4.65 -15.11 3.12
N GLY A 13 3.58 -14.82 3.86
CA GLY A 13 3.34 -13.54 4.53
C GLY A 13 2.92 -12.40 3.61
N PHE A 14 2.66 -12.67 2.33
CA PHE A 14 2.16 -11.70 1.36
C PHE A 14 1.22 -12.36 0.35
N LEU A 15 0.44 -11.55 -0.35
CA LEU A 15 -0.40 -11.97 -1.47
C LEU A 15 -0.34 -10.92 -2.58
N ASN A 16 -0.05 -11.33 -3.80
CA ASN A 16 -0.14 -10.46 -4.97
C ASN A 16 -1.56 -10.56 -5.55
N LEU A 17 -2.28 -9.43 -5.57
CA LEU A 17 -3.66 -9.34 -6.08
C LEU A 17 -3.75 -9.09 -7.59
N GLY A 18 -2.60 -8.93 -8.27
CA GLY A 18 -2.55 -8.58 -9.69
C GLY A 18 -3.01 -7.15 -9.97
N GLN A 19 -3.62 -6.95 -11.14
CA GLN A 19 -4.13 -5.64 -11.56
C GLN A 19 -5.45 -5.32 -10.85
N VAL A 20 -5.37 -4.56 -9.75
CA VAL A 20 -6.56 -4.17 -8.97
C VAL A 20 -7.21 -2.86 -9.42
N LEU A 21 -6.47 -2.01 -10.15
CA LEU A 21 -6.94 -0.75 -10.74
C LEU A 21 -6.55 -0.72 -12.22
N GLU A 22 -7.45 -0.32 -13.11
CA GLU A 22 -7.14 -0.23 -14.54
C GLU A 22 -7.90 0.90 -15.25
N GLY A 23 -7.44 1.24 -16.46
CA GLY A 23 -8.14 2.17 -17.35
C GLY A 23 -8.50 3.52 -16.69
N PRO A 24 -9.76 3.98 -16.79
CA PRO A 24 -10.18 5.26 -16.22
C PRO A 24 -10.01 5.37 -14.71
N GLU A 25 -10.10 4.26 -13.98
CA GLU A 25 -9.97 4.26 -12.53
C GLU A 25 -8.52 4.50 -12.10
N LEU A 26 -7.58 3.78 -12.72
CA LEU A 26 -6.15 4.02 -12.52
C LEU A 26 -5.78 5.48 -12.86
N ALA A 27 -6.25 5.98 -14.01
CA ALA A 27 -6.01 7.35 -14.45
C ALA A 27 -6.56 8.40 -13.44
N ARG A 28 -7.69 8.11 -12.81
CA ARG A 28 -8.27 8.96 -11.77
C ARG A 28 -7.37 9.04 -10.53
N PHE A 29 -6.86 7.90 -10.05
CA PHE A 29 -5.96 7.88 -8.89
C PHE A 29 -4.60 8.53 -9.20
N GLN A 30 -4.04 8.31 -10.39
CA GLN A 30 -2.83 8.99 -10.86
C GLN A 30 -3.01 10.51 -10.89
N THR A 31 -4.10 10.99 -11.52
CA THR A 31 -4.41 12.44 -11.58
C THR A 31 -4.56 13.04 -10.18
N MET A 32 -5.19 12.31 -9.26
CA MET A 32 -5.35 12.75 -7.89
C MET A 32 -4.01 12.83 -7.14
N PHE A 33 -3.15 11.82 -7.31
CA PHE A 33 -1.79 11.80 -6.77
C PHE A 33 -0.96 12.98 -7.28
N ASP A 34 -0.91 13.19 -8.60
CA ASP A 34 -0.12 14.26 -9.21
C ASP A 34 -0.58 15.66 -8.77
N ARG A 35 -1.90 15.84 -8.67
CA ARG A 35 -2.49 17.08 -8.17
C ARG A 35 -2.12 17.31 -6.71
N ASP A 36 -2.19 16.28 -5.87
CA ASP A 36 -1.82 16.38 -4.46
C ASP A 36 -0.35 16.77 -4.32
N LEU A 37 0.55 16.02 -4.96
CA LEU A 37 1.98 16.29 -4.98
C LEU A 37 2.31 17.72 -5.43
N LYS A 38 1.63 18.23 -6.46
CA LYS A 38 1.87 19.57 -7.02
C LYS A 38 1.32 20.70 -6.17
N THR A 39 0.15 20.51 -5.54
CA THR A 39 -0.63 21.60 -4.93
C THR A 39 -0.64 21.57 -3.41
N ARG A 40 -0.21 20.47 -2.79
CA ARG A 40 -0.26 20.22 -1.35
C ARG A 40 1.12 19.94 -0.75
N SER A 41 2.17 20.55 -1.29
CA SER A 41 3.57 20.28 -0.92
C SER A 41 3.89 20.37 0.57
N PHE A 42 3.10 21.10 1.36
CA PHE A 42 3.22 21.15 2.82
C PHE A 42 3.12 19.77 3.49
N PHE A 43 2.28 18.87 2.96
CA PHE A 43 2.07 17.52 3.50
C PHE A 43 3.12 16.51 3.01
N TRP A 44 4.02 16.90 2.10
CA TRP A 44 5.00 16.00 1.50
C TRP A 44 6.35 16.16 2.16
N HIS A 45 6.82 15.09 2.78
CA HIS A 45 8.07 15.07 3.51
C HIS A 45 9.07 14.12 2.86
N LYS A 46 10.35 14.51 2.88
CA LYS A 46 11.43 13.59 2.51
C LYS A 46 11.50 12.49 3.57
N TYR A 47 11.42 11.25 3.13
CA TYR A 47 11.46 10.06 3.98
C TYR A 47 12.59 9.15 3.49
N GLY A 48 13.55 8.82 4.35
CA GLY A 48 14.73 8.06 3.94
C GLY A 48 15.53 8.74 2.81
N TYR A 49 15.97 7.94 1.82
CA TYR A 49 16.90 8.39 0.78
C TYR A 49 16.19 8.91 -0.47
N TRP A 50 15.30 8.10 -1.06
CA TRP A 50 14.73 8.32 -2.39
C TRP A 50 13.19 8.46 -2.39
N GLN A 51 12.62 8.57 -1.19
CA GLN A 51 11.17 8.60 -0.99
C GLN A 51 10.71 9.99 -0.54
N TYR A 52 9.58 10.41 -1.11
CA TYR A 52 8.74 11.47 -0.56
C TYR A 52 7.40 10.86 -0.17
N ALA A 53 6.89 11.21 1.00
CA ALA A 53 5.66 10.64 1.51
C ALA A 53 4.72 11.72 2.06
N ASN A 54 3.43 11.46 1.93
CA ASN A 54 2.33 12.17 2.58
C ASN A 54 1.46 11.12 3.29
N TYR A 55 1.50 11.09 4.62
CA TYR A 55 0.72 10.15 5.45
C TYR A 55 -0.61 10.74 5.93
N GLU A 56 -0.84 12.01 5.59
CA GLU A 56 -2.06 12.77 5.84
C GLU A 56 -2.92 12.87 4.57
N ALA A 57 -2.81 11.86 3.69
CA ALA A 57 -3.43 11.83 2.38
C ALA A 57 -4.95 12.00 2.42
N LEU A 58 -5.61 11.49 3.48
CA LEU A 58 -7.05 11.68 3.69
C LEU A 58 -7.43 13.12 4.07
N ILE A 59 -6.47 13.93 4.52
CA ILE A 59 -6.65 15.36 4.78
C ILE A 59 -6.41 16.15 3.49
N SER A 60 -5.32 15.86 2.78
CA SER A 60 -4.92 16.63 1.59
C SER A 60 -5.74 16.28 0.34
N SER A 61 -6.12 15.00 0.21
CA SER A 61 -6.91 14.41 -0.89
C SER A 61 -7.87 13.32 -0.36
N PRO A 62 -8.99 13.70 0.30
CA PRO A 62 -9.90 12.77 0.99
C PRO A 62 -10.42 11.62 0.13
N ARG A 63 -10.54 11.82 -1.18
CA ARG A 63 -11.05 10.83 -2.15
C ARG A 63 -10.15 9.60 -2.35
N PHE A 64 -8.97 9.56 -1.74
CA PHE A 64 -8.20 8.32 -1.62
C PHE A 64 -8.88 7.29 -0.69
N ASP A 65 -9.91 7.68 0.07
CA ASP A 65 -10.75 6.75 0.83
C ASP A 65 -11.45 5.70 -0.03
N ASP A 66 -11.72 6.01 -1.30
CA ASP A 66 -12.23 5.05 -2.30
C ASP A 66 -11.32 3.81 -2.43
N LEU A 67 -10.01 3.94 -2.17
CA LEU A 67 -9.07 2.82 -2.21
C LEU A 67 -9.13 1.95 -0.95
N ILE A 68 -9.42 2.55 0.22
CA ILE A 68 -9.48 1.84 1.51
C ILE A 68 -10.55 0.76 1.47
N ARG A 69 -11.69 1.04 0.85
CA ARG A 69 -12.83 0.12 0.73
C ARG A 69 -13.03 -0.40 -0.70
N HIS A 70 -11.96 -0.44 -1.47
CA HIS A 70 -12.06 -0.84 -2.88
C HIS A 70 -12.61 -2.27 -3.00
N PRO A 71 -13.66 -2.51 -3.81
CA PRO A 71 -14.36 -3.80 -3.83
C PRO A 71 -13.51 -4.98 -4.29
N SER A 72 -12.45 -4.74 -5.08
CA SER A 72 -11.49 -5.80 -5.47
C SER A 72 -10.46 -6.12 -4.39
N VAL A 73 -10.36 -5.31 -3.33
CA VAL A 73 -9.32 -5.42 -2.30
C VAL A 73 -9.90 -5.72 -0.92
N TYR A 74 -10.92 -4.98 -0.51
CA TYR A 74 -11.46 -5.02 0.85
C TYR A 74 -11.87 -6.45 1.30
N PRO A 75 -12.55 -7.27 0.47
CA PRO A 75 -12.88 -8.65 0.86
C PRO A 75 -11.66 -9.55 1.10
N HIS A 76 -10.52 -9.24 0.48
CA HIS A 76 -9.27 -9.98 0.75
C HIS A 76 -8.69 -9.62 2.11
N ILE A 77 -8.77 -8.35 2.51
CA ILE A 77 -8.32 -7.88 3.83
C ILE A 77 -9.18 -8.50 4.93
N GLU A 78 -10.51 -8.46 4.81
CA GLU A 78 -11.45 -9.08 5.76
C GLU A 78 -11.17 -10.58 5.91
N ALA A 79 -10.97 -11.28 4.79
CA ALA A 79 -10.68 -12.71 4.80
C ALA A 79 -9.35 -13.07 5.48
N LEU A 80 -8.36 -12.17 5.49
CA LEU A 80 -7.06 -12.39 6.16
C LEU A 80 -7.09 -12.01 7.63
N MET A 81 -7.64 -10.85 7.96
CA MET A 81 -7.56 -10.25 9.30
C MET A 81 -8.65 -10.75 10.25
N GLY A 82 -9.78 -11.24 9.74
CA GLY A 82 -10.95 -11.59 10.54
C GLY A 82 -11.64 -10.35 11.11
N ASP A 83 -12.91 -10.15 10.74
CA ASP A 83 -13.68 -9.00 11.18
C ASP A 83 -13.86 -8.93 12.72
N PRO A 84 -13.93 -7.72 13.30
CA PRO A 84 -13.99 -6.41 12.65
C PRO A 84 -12.61 -5.78 12.32
N LEU A 85 -12.54 -5.02 11.22
CA LEU A 85 -11.35 -4.29 10.80
C LEU A 85 -11.27 -2.88 11.39
N CYS A 86 -10.03 -2.42 11.64
CA CYS A 86 -9.72 -1.03 11.96
C CYS A 86 -8.80 -0.44 10.90
N PHE A 87 -9.16 0.72 10.35
CA PHE A 87 -8.29 1.45 9.44
C PHE A 87 -7.17 2.14 10.23
N GLY A 88 -5.91 1.89 9.84
CA GLY A 88 -4.74 2.50 10.48
C GLY A 88 -4.32 3.81 9.83
N GLU A 89 -3.83 3.74 8.59
CA GLU A 89 -3.21 4.87 7.90
C GLU A 89 -3.29 4.67 6.37
N LEU A 90 -3.28 5.78 5.61
CA LEU A 90 -3.10 5.77 4.16
C LEU A 90 -1.98 6.76 3.81
N GLY A 91 -0.90 6.24 3.24
CA GLY A 91 0.23 7.04 2.78
C GLY A 91 0.33 7.07 1.26
N LEU A 92 0.54 8.25 0.69
CA LEU A 92 1.00 8.42 -0.69
C LEU A 92 2.52 8.42 -0.67
N ARG A 93 3.14 7.62 -1.54
CA ARG A 93 4.60 7.54 -1.65
C ARG A 93 5.03 7.79 -3.08
N LEU A 94 5.94 8.75 -3.26
CA LEU A 94 6.71 8.94 -4.49
C LEU A 94 8.08 8.31 -4.28
N MET A 95 8.34 7.24 -5.02
CA MET A 95 9.65 6.60 -5.10
C MET A 95 10.32 7.07 -6.40
N ARG A 96 11.45 7.76 -6.30
CA ARG A 96 12.26 8.10 -7.48
C ARG A 96 13.21 6.94 -7.81
N PRO A 97 13.69 6.79 -9.04
CA PRO A 97 14.70 5.79 -9.35
C PRO A 97 15.92 5.89 -8.41
N TYR A 98 16.54 4.76 -8.10
CA TYR A 98 17.79 4.75 -7.35
C TYR A 98 18.87 5.52 -8.10
N HIS A 99 19.55 6.42 -7.39
CA HIS A 99 20.80 7.01 -7.87
C HIS A 99 21.94 6.57 -6.94
N GLY A 100 22.68 5.54 -7.34
CA GLY A 100 23.79 4.99 -6.55
C GLY A 100 23.45 3.65 -5.92
N GLU A 101 23.86 3.45 -4.67
CA GLU A 101 23.70 2.16 -3.99
C GLU A 101 22.25 1.89 -3.56
N LEU A 102 21.85 0.62 -3.67
CA LEU A 102 20.58 0.11 -3.19
C LEU A 102 20.48 0.32 -1.67
N HIS A 103 19.34 0.87 -1.23
CA HIS A 103 19.11 1.14 0.19
C HIS A 103 17.85 0.42 0.68
N GLN A 104 18.03 -0.81 1.16
CA GLN A 104 16.98 -1.65 1.73
C GLN A 104 17.55 -2.50 2.88
N ASP A 105 16.71 -2.81 3.86
CA ASP A 105 17.06 -3.74 4.93
C ASP A 105 15.84 -4.57 5.37
N TRP A 106 16.11 -5.76 5.88
CA TRP A 106 15.10 -6.66 6.39
C TRP A 106 14.53 -6.14 7.69
N HIS A 107 13.23 -5.86 7.70
CA HIS A 107 12.52 -5.46 8.90
C HIS A 107 11.11 -6.04 8.92
N ARG A 108 10.44 -5.84 10.04
CA ARG A 108 9.03 -6.18 10.22
C ARG A 108 8.34 -4.97 10.83
N ASP A 109 7.24 -4.54 10.23
CA ASP A 109 6.50 -3.37 10.70
C ASP A 109 5.89 -3.56 12.08
N ARG A 110 5.43 -4.78 12.39
CA ARG A 110 4.79 -5.13 13.67
C ARG A 110 5.17 -6.53 14.14
N PRO A 111 5.32 -6.77 15.46
CA PRO A 111 5.47 -8.12 16.00
C PRO A 111 4.30 -9.05 15.61
N HIS A 112 4.50 -10.36 15.78
CA HIS A 112 3.42 -11.33 15.56
C HIS A 112 2.34 -11.25 16.64
N TRP A 113 1.08 -11.19 16.21
CA TRP A 113 -0.06 -11.42 17.08
C TRP A 113 -0.30 -12.93 17.23
N LEU A 114 0.13 -13.52 18.35
CA LEU A 114 0.20 -14.98 18.51
C LEU A 114 -1.17 -15.67 18.51
N GLU A 115 -2.23 -14.96 18.88
CA GLU A 115 -3.60 -15.47 18.96
C GLU A 115 -4.30 -15.48 17.59
N HIS A 116 -3.83 -14.67 16.63
CA HIS A 116 -4.40 -14.65 15.29
C HIS A 116 -3.97 -15.91 14.49
N PRO A 117 -4.88 -16.63 13.80
CA PRO A 117 -4.52 -17.87 13.07
C PRO A 117 -3.40 -17.71 12.04
N LEU A 118 -3.25 -16.51 11.47
CA LEU A 118 -2.19 -16.15 10.52
C LEU A 118 -1.04 -15.34 11.15
N ARG A 119 -1.01 -15.21 12.48
CA ARG A 119 -0.05 -14.38 13.23
C ARG A 119 0.04 -12.93 12.76
N LEU A 120 -1.11 -12.39 12.36
CA LEU A 120 -1.27 -11.13 11.65
C LEU A 120 -1.84 -10.09 12.61
N ASP A 121 -1.04 -9.11 13.01
CA ASP A 121 -1.46 -7.96 13.82
C ASP A 121 -1.96 -6.79 12.94
N TYR A 122 -1.38 -6.69 11.75
CA TYR A 122 -1.56 -5.60 10.81
C TYR A 122 -1.27 -6.10 9.39
N VAL A 123 -2.04 -5.63 8.40
CA VAL A 123 -1.76 -5.86 6.99
C VAL A 123 -1.57 -4.54 6.27
N GLN A 124 -0.50 -4.46 5.48
CA GLN A 124 -0.27 -3.34 4.58
C GLN A 124 -0.79 -3.70 3.17
N LEU A 125 -1.60 -2.81 2.60
CA LEU A 125 -1.93 -2.84 1.19
C LEU A 125 -1.00 -1.87 0.45
N MET A 126 -0.20 -2.40 -0.48
CA MET A 126 0.60 -1.59 -1.40
C MET A 126 -0.06 -1.61 -2.77
N VAL A 127 -0.42 -0.42 -3.28
CA VAL A 127 -0.98 -0.25 -4.63
C VAL A 127 -0.05 0.63 -5.44
N TYR A 128 0.51 0.07 -6.50
CA TYR A 128 1.34 0.81 -7.44
C TYR A 128 0.45 1.57 -8.43
N LEU A 129 0.61 2.89 -8.48
CA LEU A 129 -0.09 3.75 -9.45
C LEU A 129 0.68 3.89 -10.77
N THR A 130 1.90 3.38 -10.84
CA THR A 130 2.75 3.33 -12.04
C THR A 130 3.37 1.94 -12.13
N ASP A 131 3.92 1.59 -13.28
CA ASP A 131 4.73 0.37 -13.40
C ASP A 131 5.91 0.43 -12.43
N VAL A 132 6.23 -0.71 -11.81
CA VAL A 132 7.37 -0.88 -10.90
C VAL A 132 8.11 -2.14 -11.32
N GLY A 133 9.43 -2.03 -11.51
CA GLY A 133 10.30 -3.13 -11.89
C GLY A 133 11.57 -3.23 -11.04
N GLU A 134 12.47 -4.13 -11.40
CA GLU A 134 13.73 -4.38 -10.69
C GLU A 134 14.68 -3.17 -10.63
N GLY A 135 14.53 -2.21 -11.55
CA GLY A 135 15.29 -0.96 -11.55
C GLY A 135 14.74 0.10 -10.59
N ASP A 136 13.57 -0.13 -10.03
CA ASP A 136 12.88 0.75 -9.10
C ASP A 136 12.87 0.14 -7.69
N HIS A 137 12.21 0.78 -6.74
CA HIS A 137 12.11 0.38 -5.33
C HIS A 137 11.15 -0.81 -5.10
N CYS A 138 11.21 -1.84 -5.94
CA CYS A 138 10.45 -3.09 -5.83
C CYS A 138 11.03 -4.01 -4.77
#